data_AF-A0ABD1WY34-F1
#
_entry.id   AF-A0ABD1WY34-F1
#
_cell.length_a   1.000
_cell.length_b   1.000
_cell.length_c   1.000
_cell.angle_alpha   90.00
_cell.angle_beta   90.00
_cell.angle_gamma   90.00
#
_symmetry.space_group_name_H-M   'P 1'
#
loop_
_entity.id
_entity.type
_entity.pdbx_description
1 polymer ?
#
loop_
_entity_poly.entity_id
_entity_poly.type
_entity_poly.pdbx_seq_one_letter_code
_entity_poly.pdbx_strand_id
1 'polypeptide(L)'
;MSLDPTTFETIVPSRYITFTFPNPLSHYHHLRVAVLDSPSSSAARIASMWVPPGRESDWIFSTFSGHLQLLLSSTTPHHLSRLILIGNPPVYSHPTSYSSTPYPSPNQSEEVEERLRPLLLGLTPKSAFYHKGICNSEFLQIPFLIYEDEVVGCAILEICEGPCAGEMLIENVAVETNTTKEFRRRLRFKRMPNLVQTQMRILPKNELDSVELNNLEFEIDNNVLVHPYLSPMVGGLSVTESHLEHRIKGGFRPKALCLGIGGGALLGFLSSQLNFDVTGVEKDEVVLRIAKKYFGLESNELIHLVVGDGIELVEQLAKNITDDCKFDVIMVDLDSSDVTLGVCAPPSEFVKKSVLQAAREVLCEHGVLVINVIPSSELFYKSLISEFEEVFEELCEIDVGNGENFVLMATVSKIENALNACEDSLLNKLKSVSGSYIGSIRKISRSANQESANSLLEAMRLEE
;
A
#
# COMPACT_ATOMS: atom_id res chain seq x y z
N MET A 1 20.03 -18.20 -27.53
CA MET A 1 21.48 -17.95 -27.39
C MET A 1 22.03 -18.99 -26.44
N SER A 2 23.15 -19.64 -26.79
CA SER A 2 23.88 -20.47 -25.82
C SER A 2 24.56 -19.56 -24.80
N LEU A 3 24.22 -19.72 -23.52
CA LEU A 3 24.91 -19.03 -22.43
C LEU A 3 26.32 -19.59 -22.27
N ASP A 4 27.32 -18.72 -22.11
CA ASP A 4 28.67 -19.14 -21.75
C ASP A 4 28.64 -19.73 -20.32
N PRO A 5 29.11 -20.96 -20.09
CA PRO A 5 29.20 -21.56 -18.76
C PRO A 5 29.91 -20.68 -17.72
N THR A 6 30.82 -19.80 -18.13
CA THR A 6 31.55 -18.92 -17.20
C THR A 6 30.73 -17.73 -16.71
N THR A 7 29.57 -17.45 -17.32
CA THR A 7 28.72 -16.27 -17.06
C THR A 7 28.42 -16.08 -15.58
N PHE A 8 28.15 -17.17 -14.85
CA PHE A 8 27.68 -17.12 -13.47
C PHE A 8 28.78 -17.37 -12.43
N GLU A 9 30.05 -17.52 -12.85
CA GLU A 9 31.16 -17.83 -11.93
C GLU A 9 31.47 -16.72 -10.92
N THR A 10 31.09 -15.48 -11.22
CA THR A 10 31.26 -14.31 -10.36
C THR A 10 29.93 -13.63 -10.08
N ILE A 11 29.84 -12.90 -8.96
CA ILE A 11 28.75 -11.93 -8.72
C ILE A 11 29.12 -10.65 -9.46
N VAL A 12 28.20 -10.13 -10.29
CA VAL A 12 28.36 -8.83 -10.95
C VAL A 12 27.24 -7.91 -10.48
N PRO A 13 27.55 -6.71 -9.95
CA PRO A 13 26.54 -5.80 -9.41
C PRO A 13 25.37 -5.60 -10.38
N SER A 14 24.15 -5.82 -9.89
CA SER A 14 22.90 -5.63 -10.62
C SER A 14 22.76 -6.44 -11.92
N ARG A 15 23.54 -7.52 -12.10
CA ARG A 15 23.37 -8.42 -13.25
C ARG A 15 21.97 -9.01 -13.22
N TYR A 16 21.27 -8.91 -14.35
CA TYR A 16 19.99 -9.56 -14.58
C TYR A 16 20.00 -10.37 -15.87
N ILE A 17 19.87 -11.70 -15.76
CA ILE A 17 19.86 -12.60 -16.91
C ILE A 17 18.65 -13.52 -16.81
N THR A 18 17.92 -13.65 -17.90
CA THR A 18 16.80 -14.60 -18.01
C THR A 18 17.01 -15.56 -19.17
N PHE A 19 16.68 -16.82 -18.98
CA PHE A 19 16.81 -17.86 -20.01
C PHE A 19 15.83 -19.01 -19.77
N THR A 20 15.69 -19.87 -20.77
CA THR A 20 14.87 -21.09 -20.67
C THR A 20 15.74 -22.31 -20.41
N PHE A 21 15.28 -23.22 -19.56
CA PHE A 21 15.94 -24.48 -19.23
C PHE A 21 14.96 -25.66 -19.40
N PRO A 22 15.38 -26.81 -19.95
CA PRO A 22 14.49 -27.98 -20.06
C PRO A 22 13.91 -28.37 -18.69
N ASN A 23 12.59 -28.54 -18.59
CA ASN A 23 11.98 -28.87 -17.30
C ASN A 23 12.35 -30.32 -16.91
N PRO A 24 13.08 -30.54 -15.81
CA PRO A 24 13.47 -31.88 -15.39
C PRO A 24 12.30 -32.71 -14.86
N LEU A 25 11.14 -32.10 -14.63
CA LEU A 25 9.88 -32.73 -14.20
C LEU A 25 8.94 -33.02 -15.37
N SER A 26 9.15 -32.40 -16.54
CA SER A 26 8.32 -32.61 -17.72
C SER A 26 9.11 -32.46 -19.01
N HIS A 27 9.18 -33.52 -19.81
CA HIS A 27 9.93 -33.55 -21.06
C HIS A 27 9.38 -32.62 -22.15
N TYR A 28 8.17 -32.07 -21.98
CA TYR A 28 7.49 -31.26 -22.99
C TYR A 28 7.51 -29.75 -22.70
N HIS A 29 8.03 -29.35 -21.54
CA HIS A 29 8.01 -27.96 -21.10
C HIS A 29 9.41 -27.46 -20.78
N HIS A 30 9.59 -26.14 -20.92
CA HIS A 30 10.79 -25.45 -20.47
C HIS A 30 10.42 -24.60 -19.26
N LEU A 31 11.35 -24.48 -18.33
CA LEU A 31 11.29 -23.53 -17.22
C LEU A 31 11.93 -22.22 -17.66
N ARG A 32 11.42 -21.10 -17.15
CA ARG A 32 12.13 -19.82 -17.11
C ARG A 32 13.00 -19.80 -15.88
N VAL A 33 14.25 -19.42 -16.07
CA VAL A 33 15.23 -19.15 -15.02
C VAL A 33 15.61 -17.68 -15.10
N ALA A 34 15.49 -16.96 -13.99
CA ALA A 34 15.95 -15.59 -13.85
C ALA A 34 17.02 -15.52 -12.75
N VAL A 35 18.18 -14.97 -13.08
CA VAL A 35 19.30 -14.80 -12.15
C VAL A 35 19.51 -13.31 -11.95
N LEU A 36 19.40 -12.87 -10.70
CA LEU A 36 19.64 -11.50 -10.28
C LEU A 36 20.77 -11.45 -9.26
N ASP A 37 21.80 -10.66 -9.54
CA ASP A 37 22.87 -10.34 -8.60
C ASP A 37 22.55 -9.04 -7.85
N SER A 38 22.89 -9.00 -6.56
CA SER A 38 22.71 -7.82 -5.70
C SER A 38 23.46 -6.59 -6.25
N PRO A 39 22.94 -5.37 -6.07
CA PRO A 39 23.70 -4.14 -6.33
C PRO A 39 24.95 -4.01 -5.46
N SER A 40 24.96 -4.64 -4.28
CA SER A 40 26.08 -4.59 -3.33
C SER A 40 26.99 -5.82 -3.44
N SER A 41 28.30 -5.58 -3.44
CA SER A 41 29.30 -6.65 -3.40
C SER A 41 29.43 -7.18 -1.98
N SER A 42 28.91 -8.38 -1.74
CA SER A 42 29.00 -9.07 -0.44
C SER A 42 29.49 -10.51 -0.61
N ALA A 43 29.71 -11.19 0.52
CA ALA A 43 30.02 -12.61 0.52
C ALA A 43 28.94 -13.39 -0.25
N ALA A 44 29.36 -14.40 -1.03
CA ALA A 44 28.47 -15.17 -1.87
C ALA A 44 27.41 -15.91 -1.06
N ARG A 45 26.21 -15.34 -1.03
CA ARG A 45 24.98 -15.88 -0.45
C ARG A 45 23.94 -15.99 -1.54
N ILE A 46 23.48 -17.20 -1.79
CA ILE A 46 22.63 -17.53 -2.92
C ILE A 46 21.37 -18.17 -2.37
N ALA A 47 20.24 -17.82 -2.96
CA ALA A 47 18.99 -18.51 -2.73
C ALA A 47 18.26 -18.70 -4.06
N SER A 48 17.47 -19.76 -4.13
CA SER A 48 16.52 -19.98 -5.22
C SER A 48 15.10 -19.80 -4.73
N MET A 49 14.18 -19.44 -5.62
CA MET A 49 12.76 -19.32 -5.31
C MET A 49 11.94 -19.96 -6.42
N TRP A 50 10.92 -20.73 -6.04
CA TRP A 50 9.94 -21.22 -6.99
C TRP A 50 8.91 -20.12 -7.23
N VAL A 51 8.65 -19.79 -8.48
CA VAL A 51 7.56 -18.89 -8.82
C VAL A 51 6.25 -19.65 -8.62
N PRO A 52 5.33 -19.19 -7.75
CA PRO A 52 4.08 -19.89 -7.51
C PRO A 52 3.31 -20.10 -8.83
N PRO A 53 2.78 -21.31 -9.09
CA PRO A 53 2.04 -21.59 -10.32
C PRO A 53 0.84 -20.65 -10.51
N GLY A 54 0.67 -20.14 -11.73
CA GLY A 54 -0.38 -19.18 -12.07
C GLY A 54 0.01 -17.71 -11.82
N ARG A 55 1.13 -17.46 -11.13
CA ARG A 55 1.65 -16.13 -10.81
C ARG A 55 2.86 -15.74 -11.65
N GLU A 56 3.21 -16.52 -12.67
CA GLU A 56 4.42 -16.29 -13.48
C GLU A 56 4.41 -14.94 -14.20
N SER A 57 3.22 -14.39 -14.47
CA SER A 57 3.01 -13.09 -15.10
C SER A 57 2.88 -11.93 -14.09
N ASP A 58 2.85 -12.21 -12.78
CA ASP A 58 2.79 -11.16 -11.76
C ASP A 58 4.04 -10.30 -11.81
N TRP A 59 3.90 -9.00 -11.54
CA TRP A 59 5.01 -8.04 -11.62
C TRP A 59 6.21 -8.45 -10.77
N ILE A 60 5.96 -8.97 -9.55
CA ILE A 60 6.99 -9.38 -8.59
C ILE A 60 7.85 -10.56 -9.11
N PHE A 61 7.30 -11.40 -10.00
CA PHE A 61 7.98 -12.59 -10.54
C PHE A 61 8.38 -12.48 -12.03
N SER A 62 7.87 -11.48 -12.74
CA SER A 62 8.13 -11.32 -14.18
C SER A 62 9.14 -10.21 -14.50
N THR A 63 9.32 -9.22 -13.61
CA THR A 63 10.12 -8.02 -13.89
C THR A 63 11.44 -7.95 -13.11
N PHE A 64 12.41 -7.20 -13.63
CA PHE A 64 13.65 -6.89 -12.91
C PHE A 64 13.40 -6.22 -11.55
N SER A 65 12.55 -5.18 -11.53
CA SER A 65 12.25 -4.42 -10.31
C SER A 65 11.57 -5.28 -9.24
N GLY A 66 10.66 -6.17 -9.65
CA GLY A 66 10.06 -7.15 -8.75
C GLY A 66 11.07 -8.13 -8.15
N HIS A 67 11.99 -8.63 -8.98
CA HIS A 67 13.06 -9.52 -8.51
C HIS A 67 14.01 -8.81 -7.56
N LEU A 68 14.32 -7.54 -7.83
CA LEU A 68 15.15 -6.70 -6.96
C LEU A 68 14.49 -6.53 -5.59
N GLN A 69 13.18 -6.30 -5.55
CA GLN A 69 12.44 -6.23 -4.30
C GLN A 69 12.49 -7.54 -3.53
N LEU A 70 12.24 -8.69 -4.17
CA LEU A 70 12.38 -10.00 -3.51
C LEU A 70 13.79 -10.20 -2.92
N LEU A 71 14.83 -9.78 -3.65
CA LEU A 71 16.21 -9.87 -3.20
C LEU A 71 16.48 -8.99 -1.96
N LEU A 72 15.91 -7.77 -1.94
CA LEU A 72 16.11 -6.79 -0.86
C LEU A 72 15.22 -7.05 0.36
N SER A 73 14.04 -7.63 0.18
CA SER A 73 13.06 -7.94 1.24
C SER A 73 13.39 -9.20 2.04
N SER A 74 14.49 -9.91 1.73
CA SER A 74 14.87 -11.13 2.44
C SER A 74 15.08 -10.85 3.93
N THR A 75 14.27 -11.49 4.79
CA THR A 75 14.34 -11.41 6.26
C THR A 75 15.55 -12.14 6.85
N THR A 76 16.40 -12.71 6.01
CA THR A 76 17.65 -13.33 6.44
C THR A 76 18.53 -12.27 7.13
N PRO A 77 19.23 -12.60 8.23
CA PRO A 77 20.12 -11.67 8.96
C PRO A 77 21.29 -11.13 8.12
N HIS A 78 21.38 -11.58 6.87
CA HIS A 78 22.41 -11.31 5.91
C HIS A 78 21.78 -11.14 4.53
N HIS A 79 22.14 -10.09 3.81
CA HIS A 79 21.65 -9.84 2.45
C HIS A 79 22.09 -10.93 1.47
N LEU A 80 21.19 -11.30 0.56
CA LEU A 80 21.47 -12.20 -0.56
C LEU A 80 22.35 -11.47 -1.59
N SER A 81 23.33 -12.18 -2.12
CA SER A 81 24.19 -11.70 -3.22
C SER A 81 23.67 -12.12 -4.59
N ARG A 82 22.90 -13.22 -4.66
CA ARG A 82 22.26 -13.74 -5.87
C ARG A 82 20.92 -14.37 -5.53
N LEU A 83 19.90 -14.02 -6.29
CA LEU A 83 18.57 -14.62 -6.26
C LEU A 83 18.31 -15.33 -7.59
N ILE A 84 17.85 -16.58 -7.53
CA ILE A 84 17.51 -17.39 -8.71
C ILE A 84 16.02 -17.72 -8.68
N LEU A 85 15.23 -17.14 -9.58
CA LEU A 85 13.81 -17.50 -9.73
C LEU A 85 13.65 -18.57 -10.80
N ILE A 86 12.86 -19.59 -10.47
CA ILE A 86 12.56 -20.72 -11.36
C ILE A 86 11.05 -20.89 -11.42
N GLY A 87 10.49 -20.95 -12.62
CA GLY A 87 9.05 -21.18 -12.82
C GLY A 87 8.72 -21.46 -14.27
N ASN A 88 7.44 -21.55 -14.60
CA ASN A 88 7.04 -21.62 -16.01
C ASN A 88 7.35 -20.28 -16.72
N PRO A 89 7.56 -20.28 -18.04
CA PRO A 89 7.59 -19.03 -18.78
C PRO A 89 6.22 -18.33 -18.66
N PRO A 90 6.20 -16.99 -18.47
CA PRO A 90 4.95 -16.25 -18.46
C PRO A 90 4.26 -16.43 -19.80
N VAL A 91 3.01 -16.89 -19.77
CA VAL A 91 2.21 -17.14 -20.97
C VAL A 91 1.57 -15.84 -21.48
N TYR A 92 1.30 -14.91 -20.56
CA TYR A 92 0.58 -13.67 -20.82
C TYR A 92 1.42 -12.45 -20.44
N SER A 93 1.12 -11.31 -21.04
CA SER A 93 1.75 -10.02 -20.69
C SER A 93 1.15 -9.37 -19.44
N HIS A 94 0.08 -9.95 -18.90
CA HIS A 94 -0.66 -9.44 -17.74
C HIS A 94 -0.89 -10.58 -16.73
N PRO A 95 -1.14 -10.23 -15.45
CA PRO A 95 -1.54 -11.19 -14.43
C PRO A 95 -2.77 -12.01 -14.87
N THR A 96 -2.90 -13.22 -14.33
CA THR A 96 -4.05 -14.12 -14.57
C THR A 96 -4.67 -14.59 -13.28
N SER A 97 -5.97 -14.89 -13.28
CA SER A 97 -6.63 -15.53 -12.15
C SER A 97 -5.93 -16.84 -11.79
N TYR A 98 -5.77 -17.10 -10.49
CA TYR A 98 -5.13 -18.30 -9.98
C TYR A 98 -5.78 -18.74 -8.66
N SER A 99 -5.67 -20.02 -8.36
CA SER A 99 -5.94 -20.57 -7.04
C SER A 99 -4.61 -21.06 -6.49
N SER A 100 -4.18 -20.54 -5.34
CA SER A 100 -2.92 -20.96 -4.73
C SER A 100 -3.03 -22.43 -4.39
N THR A 101 -2.21 -23.24 -5.06
CA THR A 101 -1.92 -24.60 -4.63
C THR A 101 -0.51 -24.56 -4.05
N PRO A 102 -0.27 -25.10 -2.83
CA PRO A 102 1.08 -25.17 -2.30
C PRO A 102 1.93 -25.97 -3.29
N TYR A 103 2.87 -25.29 -3.94
CA TYR A 103 3.75 -25.89 -4.95
C TYR A 103 5.21 -25.48 -4.73
N PRO A 104 6.15 -26.45 -4.73
CA PRO A 104 5.89 -27.89 -4.78
C PRO A 104 5.11 -28.35 -3.54
N SER A 105 4.21 -29.33 -3.70
CA SER A 105 3.56 -29.93 -2.52
C SER A 105 4.64 -30.42 -1.55
N PRO A 106 4.39 -30.50 -0.23
CA PRO A 106 5.41 -30.94 0.74
C PRO A 106 6.06 -32.29 0.38
N ASN A 107 5.36 -33.13 -0.38
CA ASN A 107 5.85 -34.44 -0.83
C ASN A 107 6.66 -34.39 -2.14
N GLN A 108 6.63 -33.26 -2.87
CA GLN A 108 7.33 -33.06 -4.16
C GLN A 108 8.54 -32.12 -4.06
N SER A 109 8.66 -31.34 -2.97
CA SER A 109 9.71 -30.34 -2.82
C SER A 109 11.11 -30.93 -2.90
N GLU A 110 11.37 -32.01 -2.17
CA GLU A 110 12.67 -32.68 -2.15
C GLU A 110 13.06 -33.19 -3.55
N GLU A 111 12.13 -33.84 -4.27
CA GLU A 111 12.40 -34.36 -5.61
C GLU A 111 12.69 -33.24 -6.64
N VAL A 112 11.94 -32.13 -6.58
CA VAL A 112 12.15 -30.97 -7.45
C VAL A 112 13.52 -30.34 -7.18
N GLU A 113 13.87 -30.16 -5.91
CA GLU A 113 15.17 -29.62 -5.50
C GLU A 113 16.33 -30.51 -5.95
N GLU A 114 16.21 -31.83 -5.78
CA GLU A 114 17.22 -32.80 -6.22
C GLU A 114 17.49 -32.70 -7.72
N ARG A 115 16.43 -32.63 -8.54
CA ARG A 115 16.53 -32.58 -10.00
C ARG A 115 17.05 -31.25 -10.52
N LEU A 116 16.79 -30.14 -9.82
CA LEU A 116 17.29 -28.81 -10.18
C LEU A 116 18.70 -28.54 -9.65
N ARG A 117 19.19 -29.35 -8.71
CA ARG A 117 20.52 -29.20 -8.09
C ARG A 117 21.66 -28.97 -9.09
N PRO A 118 21.80 -29.73 -10.20
CA PRO A 118 22.87 -29.48 -11.17
C PRO A 118 22.81 -28.09 -11.81
N LEU A 119 21.60 -27.60 -12.12
CA LEU A 119 21.38 -26.25 -12.64
C LEU A 119 21.78 -25.20 -11.58
N LEU A 120 21.28 -25.36 -10.35
CA LEU A 120 21.56 -24.42 -9.27
C LEU A 120 23.06 -24.31 -8.95
N LEU A 121 23.78 -25.44 -8.95
CA LEU A 121 25.23 -25.47 -8.80
C LEU A 121 25.94 -24.75 -9.95
N GLY A 122 25.47 -24.91 -11.19
CA GLY A 122 26.01 -24.18 -12.35
C GLY A 122 25.75 -22.67 -12.32
N LEU A 123 24.70 -22.23 -11.63
CA LEU A 123 24.36 -20.82 -11.44
C LEU A 123 24.99 -20.20 -10.19
N THR A 124 25.77 -20.98 -9.44
CA THR A 124 26.40 -20.55 -8.20
C THR A 124 27.79 -19.95 -8.49
N PRO A 125 28.14 -18.78 -7.91
CA PRO A 125 29.47 -18.21 -8.09
C PRO A 125 30.54 -19.11 -7.47
N LYS A 126 31.74 -19.15 -8.09
CA LYS A 126 32.86 -19.97 -7.61
C LYS A 126 33.20 -19.70 -6.15
N SER A 127 33.15 -18.43 -5.73
CA SER A 127 33.44 -18.01 -4.36
C SER A 127 32.54 -18.66 -3.30
N ALA A 128 31.34 -19.13 -3.64
CA ALA A 128 30.46 -19.82 -2.69
C ALA A 128 30.97 -21.22 -2.31
N PHE A 129 31.76 -21.86 -3.18
CA PHE A 129 32.31 -23.20 -2.94
C PHE A 129 33.56 -23.20 -2.05
N TYR A 130 34.15 -22.03 -1.81
CA TYR A 130 35.38 -21.85 -1.05
C TYR A 130 35.08 -21.17 0.30
N HIS A 131 34.54 -21.92 1.26
CA HIS A 131 34.41 -21.43 2.63
C HIS A 131 35.67 -21.82 3.42
N LYS A 132 36.45 -20.84 3.90
CA LYS A 132 37.73 -21.05 4.64
C LYS A 132 38.83 -21.82 3.87
N GLY A 133 38.88 -21.71 2.54
CA GLY A 133 39.98 -22.28 1.73
C GLY A 133 39.91 -23.79 1.48
N ILE A 134 38.78 -24.44 1.78
CA ILE A 134 38.51 -25.85 1.49
C ILE A 134 37.32 -25.92 0.51
N CYS A 135 37.46 -26.66 -0.58
CA CYS A 135 36.35 -26.97 -1.50
C CYS A 135 35.35 -27.88 -0.79
N ASN A 136 34.15 -27.39 -0.50
CA ASN A 136 33.06 -28.17 0.09
C ASN A 136 31.89 -28.31 -0.88
N SER A 137 32.13 -28.79 -2.10
CA SER A 137 31.06 -29.01 -3.10
C SER A 137 29.98 -29.99 -2.63
N GLU A 138 30.30 -30.88 -1.68
CA GLU A 138 29.36 -31.86 -1.12
C GLU A 138 28.40 -31.28 -0.07
N PHE A 139 28.59 -30.02 0.38
CA PHE A 139 27.81 -29.41 1.47
C PHE A 139 27.19 -28.05 1.13
N LEU A 140 27.28 -27.58 -0.12
CA LEU A 140 26.68 -26.30 -0.48
C LEU A 140 25.16 -26.47 -0.65
N GLN A 141 24.42 -26.08 0.39
CA GLN A 141 22.97 -26.03 0.35
C GLN A 141 22.51 -24.65 -0.15
N ILE A 142 21.79 -24.63 -1.26
CA ILE A 142 21.14 -23.42 -1.79
C ILE A 142 19.69 -23.46 -1.28
N PRO A 143 19.30 -22.58 -0.35
CA PRO A 143 17.95 -22.59 0.20
C PRO A 143 16.92 -22.27 -0.88
N PHE A 144 15.83 -23.03 -0.89
CA PHE A 144 14.62 -22.70 -1.63
C PHE A 144 13.72 -21.81 -0.77
N LEU A 145 13.56 -20.56 -1.18
CA LEU A 145 12.65 -19.60 -0.57
C LEU A 145 11.24 -19.83 -1.09
N ILE A 146 10.29 -19.74 -0.17
CA ILE A 146 8.86 -19.74 -0.47
C ILE A 146 8.39 -18.29 -0.40
N TYR A 147 7.66 -17.84 -1.42
CA TYR A 147 6.96 -16.58 -1.35
C TYR A 147 5.65 -16.79 -0.60
N GLU A 148 5.56 -16.21 0.58
CA GLU A 148 4.33 -16.21 1.38
C GLU A 148 3.71 -14.82 1.32
N ASP A 149 2.51 -14.76 0.74
CA ASP A 149 1.57 -13.68 1.00
C ASP A 149 0.30 -14.27 1.60
N GLU A 150 -0.51 -13.44 2.24
CA GLU A 150 -1.79 -13.89 2.82
C GLU A 150 -2.80 -14.31 1.73
N VAL A 151 -2.44 -14.25 0.43
CA VAL A 151 -3.35 -14.42 -0.71
C VAL A 151 -3.33 -15.87 -1.20
N VAL A 152 -4.44 -16.56 -0.97
CA VAL A 152 -4.61 -17.97 -1.36
C VAL A 152 -5.38 -18.15 -2.68
N GLY A 153 -5.80 -17.06 -3.31
CA GLY A 153 -6.37 -17.08 -4.65
C GLY A 153 -6.70 -15.69 -5.16
N CYS A 154 -6.75 -15.55 -6.47
CA CYS A 154 -7.07 -14.32 -7.18
C CYS A 154 -8.01 -14.60 -8.37
N ALA A 155 -9.04 -13.77 -8.51
CA ALA A 155 -9.91 -13.67 -9.67
C ALA A 155 -9.86 -12.26 -10.24
N ILE A 156 -9.31 -12.12 -11.45
CA ILE A 156 -9.23 -10.84 -12.14
C ILE A 156 -10.58 -10.47 -12.73
N LEU A 157 -11.04 -9.25 -12.43
CA LEU A 157 -12.33 -8.72 -12.90
C LEU A 157 -12.18 -7.83 -14.13
N GLU A 158 -11.19 -6.95 -14.14
CA GLU A 158 -10.89 -6.08 -15.28
C GLU A 158 -9.43 -5.61 -15.20
N ILE A 159 -8.82 -5.45 -16.38
CA ILE A 159 -7.60 -4.66 -16.57
C ILE A 159 -7.99 -3.52 -17.49
N CYS A 160 -7.71 -2.30 -17.09
CA CYS A 160 -8.07 -1.10 -17.85
C CYS A 160 -7.04 0.00 -17.66
N GLU A 161 -7.10 1.05 -18.48
CA GLU A 161 -6.13 2.14 -18.44
C GLU A 161 -6.87 3.47 -18.29
N GLY A 162 -6.40 4.30 -17.36
CA GLY A 162 -6.91 5.63 -17.09
C GLY A 162 -5.90 6.71 -17.49
N PRO A 163 -6.36 7.92 -17.84
CA PRO A 163 -5.49 9.01 -18.29
C PRO A 163 -4.50 9.51 -17.23
N CYS A 164 -4.75 9.28 -15.94
CA CYS A 164 -3.89 9.74 -14.85
C CYS A 164 -3.28 8.56 -14.07
N ALA A 165 -4.10 7.56 -13.72
CA ALA A 165 -3.65 6.40 -12.95
C ALA A 165 -2.81 5.40 -13.79
N GLY A 166 -2.96 5.44 -15.13
CA GLY A 166 -2.36 4.46 -16.05
C GLY A 166 -3.08 3.11 -16.01
N GLU A 167 -2.36 2.03 -16.28
CA GLU A 167 -2.93 0.66 -16.22
C GLU A 167 -3.31 0.28 -14.78
N MET A 168 -4.50 -0.27 -14.63
CA MET A 168 -5.13 -0.64 -13.37
C MET A 168 -5.60 -2.09 -13.41
N LEU A 169 -5.47 -2.78 -12.28
CA LEU A 169 -5.95 -4.15 -12.07
C LEU A 169 -7.03 -4.14 -11.00
N ILE A 170 -8.18 -4.73 -11.33
CA ILE A 170 -9.28 -4.99 -10.41
C ILE A 170 -9.36 -6.50 -10.19
N GLU A 171 -9.29 -6.94 -8.94
CA GLU A 171 -9.26 -8.35 -8.58
C GLU A 171 -10.08 -8.64 -7.33
N ASN A 172 -10.69 -9.82 -7.26
CA ASN A 172 -11.13 -10.42 -6.00
C ASN A 172 -10.04 -11.36 -5.52
N VAL A 173 -9.66 -11.26 -4.25
CA VAL A 173 -8.68 -12.15 -3.63
C VAL A 173 -9.31 -12.90 -2.47
N ALA A 174 -8.93 -14.16 -2.32
CA ALA A 174 -9.12 -14.91 -1.09
C ALA A 174 -7.89 -14.71 -0.21
N VAL A 175 -8.10 -14.26 1.02
CA VAL A 175 -7.07 -14.04 2.02
C VAL A 175 -7.27 -15.06 3.14
N GLU A 176 -6.23 -15.81 3.47
CA GLU A 176 -6.28 -16.74 4.59
C GLU A 176 -5.61 -16.11 5.81
N THR A 177 -6.40 -15.89 6.86
CA THR A 177 -5.89 -15.48 8.17
C THR A 177 -5.85 -16.70 9.09
N ASN A 178 -5.08 -16.63 10.19
CA ASN A 178 -4.93 -17.73 11.15
C ASN A 178 -6.26 -18.31 11.69
N THR A 179 -7.37 -17.59 11.55
CA THR A 179 -8.68 -17.98 12.09
C THR A 179 -9.78 -18.13 11.05
N THR A 180 -9.71 -17.45 9.89
CA THR A 180 -10.77 -17.45 8.87
C THR A 180 -10.28 -17.13 7.47
N LYS A 181 -10.99 -17.65 6.46
CA LYS A 181 -10.86 -17.21 5.05
C LYS A 181 -11.71 -15.97 4.85
N GLU A 182 -11.08 -14.89 4.40
CA GLU A 182 -11.73 -13.62 4.06
C GLU A 182 -11.65 -13.39 2.55
N PHE A 183 -12.62 -12.69 1.98
CA PHE A 183 -12.57 -12.26 0.58
C PHE A 183 -12.46 -10.75 0.51
N ARG A 184 -11.59 -10.26 -0.38
CA ARG A 184 -11.38 -8.83 -0.55
C ARG A 184 -11.37 -8.46 -2.03
N ARG A 185 -11.95 -7.31 -2.38
CA ARG A 185 -11.81 -6.70 -3.70
C ARG A 185 -10.71 -5.65 -3.66
N ARG A 186 -9.79 -5.70 -4.62
CA ARG A 186 -8.63 -4.81 -4.70
C ARG A 186 -8.62 -4.01 -5.99
N LEU A 187 -8.15 -2.77 -5.87
CA LEU A 187 -7.73 -1.92 -6.97
C LEU A 187 -6.21 -1.70 -6.84
N ARG A 188 -5.47 -1.95 -7.91
CA ARG A 188 -4.02 -1.74 -7.99
C ARG A 188 -3.67 -0.91 -9.21
N PHE A 189 -2.68 -0.02 -9.08
CA PHE A 189 -2.11 0.71 -10.20
C PHE A 189 -0.79 0.08 -10.60
N LYS A 190 -0.58 -0.17 -11.89
CA LYS A 190 0.66 -0.77 -12.40
C LYS A 190 1.89 0.09 -12.14
N ARG A 191 1.73 1.42 -12.11
CA ARG A 191 2.80 2.36 -11.77
C ARG A 191 3.29 2.23 -10.32
N MET A 192 2.48 1.64 -9.44
CA MET A 192 2.81 1.37 -8.03
C MET A 192 2.43 -0.07 -7.67
N PRO A 193 3.14 -1.07 -8.22
CA PRO A 193 2.73 -2.47 -8.14
C PRO A 193 2.75 -3.03 -6.70
N ASN A 194 3.50 -2.37 -5.81
CA ASN A 194 3.63 -2.73 -4.40
C ASN A 194 2.52 -2.16 -3.52
N LEU A 195 1.78 -1.16 -4.00
CA LEU A 195 0.73 -0.51 -3.25
C LEU A 195 -0.64 -0.97 -3.75
N VAL A 196 -1.41 -1.59 -2.86
CA VAL A 196 -2.86 -1.73 -3.06
C VAL A 196 -3.47 -0.34 -2.89
N GLN A 197 -4.15 0.17 -3.91
CA GLN A 197 -4.74 1.50 -3.86
C GLN A 197 -6.04 1.51 -3.07
N THR A 198 -6.81 0.43 -3.21
CA THR A 198 -8.01 0.24 -2.41
C THR A 198 -8.23 -1.24 -2.18
N GLN A 199 -8.68 -1.57 -0.97
CA GLN A 199 -9.07 -2.91 -0.59
C GLN A 199 -10.35 -2.83 0.24
N MET A 200 -11.37 -3.59 -0.16
CA MET A 200 -12.64 -3.68 0.56
C MET A 200 -12.99 -5.13 0.82
N ARG A 201 -13.60 -5.41 1.97
CA ARG A 201 -14.15 -6.74 2.26
C ARG A 201 -15.33 -6.99 1.33
N ILE A 202 -15.42 -8.22 0.84
CA ILE A 202 -16.55 -8.68 0.03
C ILE A 202 -17.13 -9.96 0.61
N LEU A 203 -18.45 -10.10 0.50
CA LEU A 203 -19.20 -11.25 1.03
C LEU A 203 -19.81 -12.03 -0.14
N PRO A 204 -19.68 -13.37 -0.16
CA PRO A 204 -20.30 -14.18 -1.20
C PRO A 204 -21.84 -14.11 -1.06
N LYS A 205 -22.55 -13.92 -2.17
CA LYS A 205 -24.03 -13.89 -2.19
C LYS A 205 -24.67 -15.27 -2.11
N ASN A 206 -23.94 -16.29 -2.56
CA ASN A 206 -24.40 -17.68 -2.62
C ASN A 206 -23.59 -18.54 -1.62
N GLU A 207 -24.13 -19.70 -1.25
CA GLU A 207 -23.39 -20.68 -0.45
C GLU A 207 -22.07 -21.06 -1.14
N LEU A 208 -21.03 -21.26 -0.33
CA LEU A 208 -19.65 -21.46 -0.79
C LEU A 208 -19.44 -22.90 -1.30
N ASP A 209 -20.24 -23.32 -2.28
CA ASP A 209 -20.16 -24.67 -2.87
C ASP A 209 -19.04 -24.77 -3.92
N SER A 210 -18.60 -23.64 -4.47
CA SER A 210 -17.53 -23.60 -5.48
C SER A 210 -16.19 -23.14 -4.90
N VAL A 211 -15.14 -23.90 -5.20
CA VAL A 211 -13.76 -23.58 -4.79
C VAL A 211 -13.16 -22.41 -5.59
N GLU A 212 -13.70 -22.11 -6.77
CA GLU A 212 -13.17 -21.10 -7.69
C GLU A 212 -13.80 -19.72 -7.51
N LEU A 213 -12.96 -18.72 -7.23
CA LEU A 213 -13.36 -17.31 -7.06
C LEU A 213 -14.10 -16.73 -8.28
N ASN A 214 -13.77 -17.17 -9.50
CA ASN A 214 -14.35 -16.65 -10.74
C ASN A 214 -15.86 -16.95 -10.88
N ASN A 215 -16.36 -17.97 -10.18
CA ASN A 215 -17.75 -18.43 -10.29
C ASN A 215 -18.64 -17.87 -9.17
N LEU A 216 -18.07 -17.07 -8.25
CA LEU A 216 -18.78 -16.51 -7.11
C LEU A 216 -19.23 -15.08 -7.39
N GLU A 217 -20.47 -14.78 -7.03
CA GLU A 217 -20.96 -13.42 -6.94
C GLU A 217 -20.73 -12.87 -5.55
N PHE A 218 -20.34 -11.59 -5.48
CA PHE A 218 -20.01 -10.93 -4.24
C PHE A 218 -20.75 -9.60 -4.09
N GLU A 219 -21.05 -9.25 -2.85
CA GLU A 219 -21.43 -7.90 -2.45
C GLU A 219 -20.30 -7.23 -1.67
N ILE A 220 -20.26 -5.90 -1.73
CA ILE A 220 -19.30 -5.10 -0.97
C ILE A 220 -19.80 -4.95 0.45
N ASP A 221 -18.92 -5.18 1.42
CA ASP A 221 -19.21 -4.89 2.82
C ASP A 221 -18.63 -3.54 3.23
N ASN A 222 -19.50 -2.52 3.25
CA ASN A 222 -19.16 -1.15 3.62
C ASN A 222 -19.00 -0.93 5.14
N ASN A 223 -19.23 -1.96 5.96
CA ASN A 223 -19.16 -1.83 7.42
C ASN A 223 -17.73 -2.03 7.95
N VAL A 224 -16.78 -2.45 7.10
CA VAL A 224 -15.43 -2.81 7.54
C VAL A 224 -14.37 -2.13 6.67
N LEU A 225 -13.46 -1.42 7.32
CA LEU A 225 -12.26 -0.87 6.72
C LEU A 225 -11.12 -1.86 6.88
N VAL A 226 -10.73 -2.52 5.79
CA VAL A 226 -9.65 -3.52 5.79
C VAL A 226 -8.29 -2.95 5.37
N HIS A 227 -8.27 -1.71 4.86
CA HIS A 227 -7.03 -1.04 4.51
C HIS A 227 -6.38 -0.43 5.76
N PRO A 228 -5.09 -0.73 6.08
CA PRO A 228 -4.52 -0.47 7.40
C PRO A 228 -4.64 0.96 7.94
N TYR A 229 -4.46 1.98 7.09
CA TYR A 229 -4.50 3.38 7.52
C TYR A 229 -5.92 3.99 7.57
N LEU A 230 -6.93 3.38 6.93
CA LEU A 230 -8.27 3.99 6.87
C LEU A 230 -8.98 3.99 8.22
N SER A 231 -8.82 2.93 9.01
CA SER A 231 -9.37 2.85 10.37
C SER A 231 -8.73 3.93 11.30
N PRO A 232 -7.40 4.09 11.33
CA PRO A 232 -6.73 5.24 11.96
C PRO A 232 -7.21 6.61 11.45
N MET A 233 -7.43 6.81 10.14
CA MET A 233 -7.97 8.06 9.60
C MET A 233 -9.36 8.38 10.15
N VAL A 234 -10.25 7.39 10.21
CA VAL A 234 -11.56 7.55 10.86
C VAL A 234 -11.38 7.83 12.36
N GLY A 235 -10.43 7.16 13.02
CA GLY A 235 -10.08 7.42 14.42
C GLY A 235 -9.59 8.84 14.67
N GLY A 236 -8.89 9.43 13.71
CA GLY A 236 -8.43 10.82 13.75
C GLY A 236 -9.55 11.84 13.93
N LEU A 237 -10.80 11.51 13.55
CA LEU A 237 -11.98 12.33 13.82
C LEU A 237 -12.25 12.56 15.31
N SER A 238 -11.68 11.72 16.18
CA SER A 238 -11.90 11.84 17.62
C SER A 238 -11.36 13.14 18.21
N VAL A 239 -10.42 13.82 17.51
CA VAL A 239 -9.84 15.09 17.97
C VAL A 239 -10.83 16.26 17.88
N THR A 240 -11.89 16.13 17.09
CA THR A 240 -13.00 17.10 16.96
C THR A 240 -14.34 16.48 17.30
N GLU A 241 -14.35 15.43 18.12
CA GLU A 241 -15.55 14.64 18.41
C GLU A 241 -16.67 15.48 19.04
N SER A 242 -16.34 16.39 19.97
CA SER A 242 -17.32 17.27 20.63
C SER A 242 -18.11 18.11 19.63
N HIS A 243 -17.43 18.70 18.65
CA HIS A 243 -18.02 19.49 17.57
C HIS A 243 -18.92 18.63 16.67
N LEU A 244 -18.42 17.46 16.25
CA LEU A 244 -19.15 16.55 15.38
C LEU A 244 -20.41 16.01 16.06
N GLU A 245 -20.32 15.59 17.32
CA GLU A 245 -21.46 15.12 18.12
C GLU A 245 -22.47 16.24 18.36
N HIS A 246 -22.02 17.47 18.63
CA HIS A 246 -22.90 18.63 18.77
C HIS A 246 -23.69 18.91 17.49
N ARG A 247 -23.05 18.84 16.32
CA ARG A 247 -23.74 18.96 15.02
C ARG A 247 -24.79 17.87 14.82
N ILE A 248 -24.43 16.62 15.09
CA ILE A 248 -25.32 15.46 14.95
C ILE A 248 -26.54 15.61 15.87
N LYS A 249 -26.32 15.95 17.16
CA LYS A 249 -27.40 16.21 18.14
C LYS A 249 -28.27 17.41 17.74
N GLY A 250 -27.68 18.39 17.06
CA GLY A 250 -28.39 19.53 16.45
C GLY A 250 -29.22 19.19 15.21
N GLY A 251 -29.23 17.93 14.76
CA GLY A 251 -29.97 17.48 13.58
C GLY A 251 -29.27 17.76 12.26
N PHE A 252 -28.00 18.15 12.29
CA PHE A 252 -27.21 18.41 11.10
C PHE A 252 -26.28 17.23 10.79
N ARG A 253 -26.13 16.91 9.50
CA ARG A 253 -25.10 15.96 9.06
C ARG A 253 -23.75 16.67 9.00
N PRO A 254 -22.67 16.08 9.54
CA PRO A 254 -21.33 16.57 9.30
C PRO A 254 -20.95 16.47 7.81
N LYS A 255 -20.19 17.44 7.31
CA LYS A 255 -19.71 17.49 5.91
C LYS A 255 -18.26 17.06 5.82
N ALA A 256 -17.96 16.08 4.96
CA ALA A 256 -16.59 15.65 4.65
C ALA A 256 -16.24 15.92 3.18
N LEU A 257 -15.05 16.50 2.96
CA LEU A 257 -14.42 16.58 1.65
C LEU A 257 -13.29 15.53 1.59
N CYS A 258 -13.42 14.53 0.72
CA CYS A 258 -12.41 13.48 0.52
C CYS A 258 -11.65 13.75 -0.77
N LEU A 259 -10.34 13.99 -0.67
CA LEU A 259 -9.43 14.16 -1.79
C LEU A 259 -8.76 12.82 -2.08
N GLY A 260 -9.08 12.24 -3.24
CA GLY A 260 -8.78 10.85 -3.57
C GLY A 260 -9.99 9.97 -3.26
N ILE A 261 -10.48 9.27 -4.29
CA ILE A 261 -11.59 8.32 -4.12
C ILE A 261 -11.07 6.89 -4.12
N GLY A 262 -10.17 6.55 -5.05
CA GLY A 262 -9.79 5.17 -5.28
C GLY A 262 -11.02 4.28 -5.56
N GLY A 263 -11.18 3.20 -4.81
CA GLY A 263 -12.39 2.37 -4.83
C GLY A 263 -13.52 2.86 -3.92
N GLY A 264 -13.35 3.95 -3.16
CA GLY A 264 -14.43 4.58 -2.40
C GLY A 264 -14.66 4.05 -0.98
N ALA A 265 -13.74 3.25 -0.44
CA ALA A 265 -13.89 2.62 0.87
C ALA A 265 -14.12 3.63 2.00
N LEU A 266 -13.31 4.69 2.06
CA LEU A 266 -13.44 5.74 3.08
C LEU A 266 -14.78 6.48 2.94
N LEU A 267 -15.15 6.88 1.73
CA LEU A 267 -16.39 7.63 1.46
C LEU A 267 -17.63 6.81 1.83
N GLY A 268 -17.67 5.55 1.39
CA GLY A 268 -18.73 4.61 1.70
C GLY A 268 -18.87 4.39 3.20
N PHE A 269 -17.74 4.31 3.92
CA PHE A 269 -17.74 4.16 5.36
C PHE A 269 -18.25 5.41 6.10
N LEU A 270 -17.73 6.59 5.77
CA LEU A 270 -18.15 7.87 6.37
C LEU A 270 -19.64 8.12 6.17
N SER A 271 -20.15 7.86 4.96
CA SER A 271 -21.57 8.01 4.64
C SER A 271 -22.43 6.96 5.35
N SER A 272 -22.12 5.66 5.23
CA SER A 272 -22.99 4.60 5.72
C SER A 272 -22.95 4.40 7.25
N GLN A 273 -21.77 4.53 7.87
CA GLN A 273 -21.60 4.23 9.29
C GLN A 273 -21.69 5.47 10.19
N LEU A 274 -21.23 6.61 9.66
CA LEU A 274 -21.16 7.87 10.41
C LEU A 274 -22.18 8.92 9.93
N ASN A 275 -22.94 8.64 8.86
CA ASN A 275 -24.01 9.52 8.33
C ASN A 275 -23.48 10.92 7.94
N PHE A 276 -22.28 10.97 7.38
CA PHE A 276 -21.71 12.19 6.79
C PHE A 276 -22.33 12.47 5.42
N ASP A 277 -22.41 13.76 5.10
CA ASP A 277 -22.54 14.27 3.73
C ASP A 277 -21.12 14.37 3.14
N VAL A 278 -20.82 13.54 2.15
CA VAL A 278 -19.47 13.29 1.65
C VAL A 278 -19.34 13.78 0.21
N THR A 279 -18.42 14.72 -0.01
CA THR A 279 -17.96 15.10 -1.35
C THR A 279 -16.61 14.44 -1.63
N GLY A 280 -16.57 13.54 -2.61
CA GLY A 280 -15.37 12.88 -3.08
C GLY A 280 -14.83 13.51 -4.36
N VAL A 281 -13.51 13.66 -4.47
CA VAL A 281 -12.84 14.20 -5.65
C VAL A 281 -11.82 13.20 -6.19
N GLU A 282 -11.96 12.83 -7.47
CA GLU A 282 -11.04 11.93 -8.17
C GLU A 282 -10.60 12.53 -9.49
N LYS A 283 -9.30 12.52 -9.75
CA LYS A 283 -8.73 13.12 -10.95
C LYS A 283 -8.96 12.24 -12.18
N ASP A 284 -8.94 10.92 -11.99
CA ASP A 284 -9.08 9.96 -13.07
C ASP A 284 -10.53 9.47 -13.21
N GLU A 285 -11.20 9.86 -14.31
CA GLU A 285 -12.57 9.43 -14.59
C GLU A 285 -12.75 7.91 -14.68
N VAL A 286 -11.69 7.18 -15.06
CA VAL A 286 -11.70 5.72 -15.16
C VAL A 286 -11.63 5.10 -13.77
N VAL A 287 -10.86 5.68 -12.83
CA VAL A 287 -10.89 5.29 -11.40
C VAL A 287 -12.30 5.48 -10.84
N LEU A 288 -12.94 6.61 -11.11
CA LEU A 288 -14.31 6.85 -10.64
C LEU A 288 -15.33 5.87 -11.24
N ARG A 289 -15.20 5.53 -12.52
CA ARG A 289 -15.99 4.48 -13.18
C ARG A 289 -15.78 3.12 -12.50
N ILE A 290 -14.54 2.78 -12.15
CA ILE A 290 -14.21 1.53 -11.46
C ILE A 290 -14.83 1.50 -10.06
N ALA A 291 -14.73 2.59 -9.29
CA ALA A 291 -15.35 2.72 -7.97
C ALA A 291 -16.86 2.44 -8.03
N LYS A 292 -17.55 3.01 -9.02
CA LYS A 292 -18.98 2.77 -9.28
C LYS A 292 -19.25 1.31 -9.65
N LYS A 293 -18.58 0.81 -10.69
CA LYS A 293 -18.87 -0.50 -11.30
C LYS A 293 -18.50 -1.68 -10.40
N TYR A 294 -17.35 -1.59 -9.73
CA TYR A 294 -16.76 -2.71 -9.00
C TYR A 294 -16.79 -2.54 -7.49
N PHE A 295 -16.89 -1.32 -6.96
CA PHE A 295 -16.88 -1.11 -5.51
C PHE A 295 -18.22 -0.57 -4.97
N GLY A 296 -19.23 -0.43 -5.83
CA GLY A 296 -20.58 -0.03 -5.42
C GLY A 296 -20.66 1.43 -4.93
N LEU A 297 -19.68 2.26 -5.26
CA LEU A 297 -19.67 3.68 -4.89
C LEU A 297 -20.62 4.47 -5.80
N GLU A 298 -21.91 4.45 -5.48
CA GLU A 298 -22.92 5.22 -6.22
C GLU A 298 -23.10 6.61 -5.63
N SER A 299 -23.29 7.61 -6.51
CA SER A 299 -23.73 8.93 -6.09
C SER A 299 -25.15 8.86 -5.55
N ASN A 300 -25.40 9.51 -4.43
CA ASN A 300 -26.71 9.58 -3.80
C ASN A 300 -26.86 10.91 -3.05
N GLU A 301 -27.87 11.04 -2.18
CA GLU A 301 -28.12 12.26 -1.41
C GLU A 301 -26.98 12.60 -0.42
N LEU A 302 -26.14 11.63 -0.06
CA LEU A 302 -25.05 11.76 0.91
C LEU A 302 -23.66 11.60 0.29
N ILE A 303 -23.55 11.14 -0.94
CA ILE A 303 -22.28 10.91 -1.64
C ILE A 303 -22.30 11.68 -2.96
N HIS A 304 -21.50 12.74 -3.00
CA HIS A 304 -21.31 13.59 -4.16
C HIS A 304 -19.94 13.31 -4.77
N LEU A 305 -19.92 12.89 -6.03
CA LEU A 305 -18.69 12.48 -6.71
C LEU A 305 -18.31 13.50 -7.78
N VAL A 306 -17.10 14.05 -7.68
CA VAL A 306 -16.57 15.08 -8.57
C VAL A 306 -15.35 14.53 -9.30
N VAL A 307 -15.32 14.68 -10.63
CA VAL A 307 -14.11 14.42 -11.42
C VAL A 307 -13.30 15.71 -11.46
N GLY A 308 -12.07 15.66 -10.98
CA GLY A 308 -11.18 16.82 -10.95
C GLY A 308 -9.94 16.61 -10.08
N ASP A 309 -9.00 17.55 -10.15
CA ASP A 309 -7.83 17.56 -9.26
C ASP A 309 -8.23 18.07 -7.88
N GLY A 310 -7.98 17.28 -6.83
CA GLY A 310 -8.35 17.62 -5.46
C GLY A 310 -7.65 18.88 -4.93
N ILE A 311 -6.40 19.13 -5.34
CA ILE A 311 -5.64 20.32 -4.95
C ILE A 311 -6.26 21.56 -5.58
N GLU A 312 -6.48 21.51 -6.89
CA GLU A 312 -7.09 22.63 -7.62
C GLU A 312 -8.50 22.94 -7.11
N LEU A 313 -9.28 21.91 -6.79
CA LEU A 313 -10.64 22.07 -6.26
C LEU A 313 -10.65 22.75 -4.89
N VAL A 314 -9.73 22.39 -3.98
CA VAL A 314 -9.61 23.08 -2.68
C VAL A 314 -9.27 24.54 -2.86
N GLU A 315 -8.33 24.88 -3.75
CA GLU A 315 -7.98 26.27 -4.05
C GLU A 315 -9.14 27.06 -4.69
N GLN A 316 -9.96 26.40 -5.50
CA GLN A 316 -11.16 27.01 -6.09
C GLN A 316 -12.27 27.23 -5.07
N LEU A 317 -12.49 26.27 -4.17
CA LEU A 317 -13.46 26.38 -3.08
C LEU A 317 -13.07 27.54 -2.15
N ALA A 318 -11.80 27.61 -1.72
CA ALA A 318 -11.34 28.66 -0.81
C ALA A 318 -11.63 30.10 -1.30
N LYS A 319 -11.69 30.31 -2.62
CA LYS A 319 -11.99 31.63 -3.23
C LYS A 319 -13.48 32.00 -3.18
N ASN A 320 -14.37 31.02 -3.12
CA ASN A 320 -15.80 31.20 -3.30
C ASN A 320 -16.64 30.70 -2.10
N ILE A 321 -15.99 30.11 -1.08
CA ILE A 321 -16.70 29.45 0.01
C ILE A 321 -17.36 30.47 0.94
N THR A 322 -18.60 30.18 1.28
CA THR A 322 -19.36 30.87 2.33
C THR A 322 -19.35 30.02 3.60
N ASP A 323 -19.56 30.63 4.77
CA ASP A 323 -19.48 29.91 6.05
C ASP A 323 -20.43 28.69 6.12
N ASP A 324 -21.63 28.77 5.54
CA ASP A 324 -22.60 27.67 5.49
C ASP A 324 -22.14 26.47 4.61
N CYS A 325 -21.16 26.70 3.73
CA CYS A 325 -20.62 25.72 2.79
C CYS A 325 -19.33 25.06 3.26
N LYS A 326 -18.77 25.50 4.41
CA LYS A 326 -17.55 24.94 4.97
C LYS A 326 -17.73 23.48 5.39
N PHE A 327 -16.62 22.75 5.37
CA PHE A 327 -16.57 21.35 5.74
C PHE A 327 -16.18 21.18 7.21
N ASP A 328 -16.73 20.17 7.86
CA ASP A 328 -16.31 19.78 9.20
C ASP A 328 -15.00 18.99 9.13
N VAL A 329 -14.79 18.26 8.04
CA VAL A 329 -13.61 17.40 7.84
C VAL A 329 -13.11 17.50 6.40
N ILE A 330 -11.78 17.56 6.24
CA ILE A 330 -11.11 17.24 4.98
C ILE A 330 -10.31 15.95 5.19
N MET A 331 -10.59 14.91 4.40
CA MET A 331 -9.83 13.66 4.35
C MET A 331 -8.93 13.68 3.12
N VAL A 332 -7.63 13.50 3.30
CA VAL A 332 -6.66 13.52 2.22
C VAL A 332 -6.00 12.16 2.10
N ASP A 333 -6.29 11.47 0.99
CA ASP A 333 -5.71 10.18 0.64
C ASP A 333 -5.22 10.24 -0.82
N LEU A 334 -4.22 11.09 -1.03
CA LEU A 334 -3.60 11.35 -2.32
C LEU A 334 -2.23 10.69 -2.35
N ASP A 335 -1.93 9.97 -3.42
CA ASP A 335 -0.62 9.38 -3.68
C ASP A 335 0.20 10.26 -4.62
N SER A 336 1.53 10.23 -4.48
CA SER A 336 2.42 10.87 -5.45
C SER A 336 2.37 10.15 -6.79
N SER A 337 2.29 10.92 -7.88
CA SER A 337 2.45 10.39 -9.25
C SER A 337 3.91 10.21 -9.65
N ASP A 338 4.86 10.71 -8.85
CA ASP A 338 6.29 10.63 -9.13
C ASP A 338 6.86 9.26 -8.76
N VAL A 339 7.02 8.40 -9.78
CA VAL A 339 7.61 7.07 -9.66
C VAL A 339 9.07 7.08 -9.18
N THR A 340 9.78 8.21 -9.25
CA THR A 340 11.17 8.33 -8.81
C THR A 340 11.32 8.45 -7.29
N LEU A 341 10.27 8.92 -6.61
CA LEU A 341 10.22 9.06 -5.15
C LEU A 341 9.75 7.80 -4.43
N GLY A 342 9.47 6.72 -5.18
CA GLY A 342 8.86 5.52 -4.63
C GLY A 342 7.41 5.74 -4.20
N VAL A 343 6.90 4.89 -3.31
CA VAL A 343 5.57 5.07 -2.73
C VAL A 343 5.66 6.19 -1.70
N CYS A 344 5.05 7.33 -1.98
CA CYS A 344 5.01 8.50 -1.10
C CYS A 344 3.61 9.11 -1.14
N ALA A 345 3.14 9.60 0.01
CA ALA A 345 1.88 10.29 0.17
C ALA A 345 2.03 11.36 1.26
N PRO A 346 1.46 12.57 1.10
CA PRO A 346 0.81 13.11 -0.09
C PRO A 346 1.81 13.57 -1.18
N PRO A 347 1.33 14.01 -2.37
CA PRO A 347 2.15 14.76 -3.31
C PRO A 347 2.75 16.03 -2.67
N SER A 348 3.96 16.40 -3.08
CA SER A 348 4.66 17.60 -2.58
C SER A 348 3.85 18.89 -2.80
N GLU A 349 3.03 18.91 -3.85
CA GLU A 349 2.13 19.99 -4.21
C GLU A 349 1.10 20.27 -3.13
N PHE A 350 0.60 19.23 -2.45
CA PHE A 350 -0.39 19.37 -1.39
C PHE A 350 0.20 20.04 -0.14
N VAL A 351 1.49 19.82 0.11
CA VAL A 351 2.20 20.33 1.30
C VAL A 351 2.58 21.81 1.14
N LYS A 352 2.39 22.40 -0.05
CA LYS A 352 2.64 23.84 -0.26
C LYS A 352 1.76 24.66 0.67
N LYS A 353 2.38 25.62 1.37
CA LYS A 353 1.69 26.56 2.27
C LYS A 353 0.40 27.18 1.69
N SER A 354 0.39 27.55 0.41
CA SER A 354 -0.81 28.11 -0.24
C SER A 354 -1.98 27.13 -0.29
N VAL A 355 -1.70 25.84 -0.53
CA VAL A 355 -2.70 24.77 -0.57
C VAL A 355 -3.18 24.46 0.85
N LEU A 356 -2.27 24.38 1.82
CA LEU A 356 -2.63 24.19 3.23
C LEU A 356 -3.51 25.33 3.75
N GLN A 357 -3.21 26.58 3.39
CA GLN A 357 -4.04 27.74 3.68
C GLN A 357 -5.42 27.59 3.03
N ALA A 358 -5.49 27.26 1.75
CA ALA A 358 -6.77 27.02 1.08
C ALA A 358 -7.59 25.90 1.78
N ALA A 359 -6.95 24.82 2.21
CA ALA A 359 -7.60 23.74 2.94
C ALA A 359 -8.13 24.21 4.31
N ARG A 360 -7.36 25.03 5.05
CA ARG A 360 -7.81 25.65 6.30
C ARG A 360 -9.02 26.56 6.08
N GLU A 361 -9.03 27.36 5.02
CA GLU A 361 -10.13 28.27 4.68
C GLU A 361 -11.44 27.54 4.33
N VAL A 362 -11.32 26.32 3.78
CA VAL A 362 -12.46 25.47 3.41
C VAL A 362 -13.07 24.75 4.63
N LEU A 363 -12.32 24.63 5.72
CA LEU A 363 -12.79 24.05 6.98
C LEU A 363 -13.57 25.06 7.84
N CYS A 364 -14.52 24.56 8.63
CA CYS A 364 -15.15 25.35 9.69
C CYS A 364 -14.17 25.61 10.86
N GLU A 365 -14.55 26.52 11.76
CA GLU A 365 -13.70 26.94 12.90
C GLU A 365 -13.21 25.77 13.77
N HIS A 366 -14.03 24.74 13.94
CA HIS A 366 -13.72 23.52 14.70
C HIS A 366 -13.44 22.31 13.80
N GLY A 367 -13.13 22.55 12.53
CA GLY A 367 -12.87 21.50 11.56
C GLY A 367 -11.48 20.89 11.69
N VAL A 368 -11.32 19.72 11.07
CA VAL A 368 -10.05 18.97 11.05
C VAL A 368 -9.70 18.52 9.63
N LEU A 369 -8.42 18.65 9.29
CA LEU A 369 -7.83 17.97 8.14
C LEU A 369 -7.16 16.68 8.64
N VAL A 370 -7.52 15.54 8.07
CA VAL A 370 -6.92 14.24 8.36
C VAL A 370 -6.26 13.71 7.10
N ILE A 371 -4.98 13.37 7.17
CA ILE A 371 -4.18 12.99 6.00
C ILE A 371 -3.37 11.73 6.25
N ASN A 372 -3.41 10.83 5.27
CA ASN A 372 -2.51 9.69 5.18
C ASN A 372 -1.13 10.16 4.70
N VAL A 373 -0.08 9.81 5.45
CA VAL A 373 1.30 10.21 5.16
C VAL A 373 2.18 8.95 5.06
N ILE A 374 2.85 8.79 3.92
CA ILE A 374 3.95 7.84 3.72
C ILE A 374 5.19 8.68 3.40
N PRO A 375 6.05 8.95 4.40
CA PRO A 375 7.17 9.86 4.20
C PRO A 375 8.27 9.22 3.35
N SER A 376 8.76 9.95 2.34
CA SER A 376 9.90 9.48 1.52
C SER A 376 11.24 9.52 2.28
N SER A 377 11.33 10.35 3.32
CA SER A 377 12.47 10.44 4.23
C SER A 377 12.07 11.12 5.54
N GLU A 378 12.89 10.97 6.58
CA GLU A 378 12.70 11.69 7.85
C GLU A 378 12.73 13.21 7.67
N LEU A 379 13.58 13.72 6.76
CA LEU A 379 13.66 15.14 6.43
C LEU A 379 12.37 15.64 5.78
N PHE A 380 11.81 14.85 4.85
CA PHE A 380 10.52 15.17 4.23
C PHE A 380 9.42 15.23 5.30
N TYR A 381 9.35 14.25 6.21
CA TYR A 381 8.36 14.25 7.28
C TYR A 381 8.49 15.48 8.18
N LYS A 382 9.71 15.81 8.62
CA LYS A 382 9.98 17.02 9.43
C LYS A 382 9.55 18.31 8.72
N SER A 383 9.86 18.43 7.43
CA SER A 383 9.45 19.58 6.63
C SER A 383 7.93 19.67 6.50
N LEU A 384 7.26 18.54 6.27
CA LEU A 384 5.80 18.47 6.21
C LEU A 384 5.18 18.94 7.52
N ILE A 385 5.65 18.45 8.67
CA ILE A 385 5.16 18.89 9.97
C ILE A 385 5.33 20.41 10.14
N SER A 386 6.49 20.97 9.78
CA SER A 386 6.73 22.42 9.88
C SER A 386 5.73 23.25 9.07
N GLU A 387 5.45 22.86 7.82
CA GLU A 387 4.48 23.57 6.97
C GLU A 387 3.06 23.51 7.56
N PHE A 388 2.68 22.37 8.12
CA PHE A 388 1.39 22.21 8.80
C PHE A 388 1.32 23.04 10.10
N GLU A 389 2.39 23.11 10.90
CA GLU A 389 2.43 23.90 12.15
C GLU A 389 2.30 25.42 11.90
N GLU A 390 2.76 25.90 10.74
CA GLU A 390 2.61 27.30 10.35
C GLU A 390 1.17 27.69 9.98
N VAL A 391 0.36 26.72 9.58
CA VAL A 391 -1.01 26.96 9.07
C VAL A 391 -2.07 26.54 10.08
N PHE A 392 -1.90 25.40 10.75
CA PHE A 392 -2.89 24.82 11.66
C PHE A 392 -2.60 25.14 13.14
N GLU A 393 -3.65 25.16 13.96
CA GLU A 393 -3.50 25.54 15.37
C GLU A 393 -2.87 24.40 16.18
N GLU A 394 -3.35 23.17 16.01
CA GLU A 394 -2.78 22.00 16.66
C GLU A 394 -2.63 20.83 15.68
N LEU A 395 -1.57 20.05 15.90
CA LEU A 395 -1.29 18.83 15.15
C LEU A 395 -1.26 17.62 16.07
N CYS A 396 -1.85 16.53 15.59
CA CYS A 396 -1.81 15.23 16.22
C CYS A 396 -1.45 14.17 15.21
N GLU A 397 -0.78 13.11 15.64
CA GLU A 397 -0.42 11.98 14.78
C GLU A 397 -0.86 10.64 15.38
N ILE A 398 -1.11 9.69 14.50
CA ILE A 398 -1.22 8.27 14.79
C ILE A 398 -0.15 7.56 13.95
N ASP A 399 0.72 6.80 14.61
CA ASP A 399 1.57 5.82 13.94
C ASP A 399 0.73 4.57 13.69
N VAL A 400 0.55 4.19 12.42
CA VAL A 400 -0.29 3.04 12.05
C VAL A 400 0.36 1.72 12.50
N GLY A 401 1.67 1.72 12.77
CA GLY A 401 2.42 0.56 13.25
C GLY A 401 2.79 -0.45 12.15
N ASN A 402 2.54 -0.11 10.88
CA ASN A 402 2.92 -0.93 9.73
C ASN A 402 4.31 -0.57 9.17
N GLY A 403 5.02 0.37 9.80
CA GLY A 403 6.37 0.80 9.41
C GLY A 403 6.43 1.83 8.28
N GLU A 404 5.28 2.23 7.73
CA GLU A 404 5.22 3.12 6.57
C GLU A 404 4.24 4.29 6.76
N ASN A 405 3.02 4.02 7.24
CA ASN A 405 1.95 5.01 7.30
C ASN A 405 1.88 5.73 8.64
N PHE A 406 1.72 7.05 8.55
CA PHE A 406 1.26 7.91 9.63
C PHE A 406 -0.06 8.53 9.23
N VAL A 407 -0.94 8.76 10.20
CA VAL A 407 -2.11 9.62 10.02
C VAL A 407 -1.87 10.90 10.79
N LEU A 408 -1.84 12.02 10.07
CA LEU A 408 -1.71 13.35 10.66
C LEU A 408 -3.09 14.01 10.70
N MET A 409 -3.44 14.60 11.85
CA MET A 409 -4.63 15.39 12.06
C MET A 409 -4.21 16.83 12.37
N ALA A 410 -4.79 17.79 11.65
CA ALA A 410 -4.49 19.20 11.77
C ALA A 410 -5.78 19.99 12.02
N THR A 411 -5.90 20.61 13.19
CA THR A 411 -7.13 21.28 13.63
C THR A 411 -7.06 22.80 13.43
N VAL A 412 -8.19 23.40 13.07
CA VAL A 412 -8.31 24.85 12.88
C VAL A 412 -8.26 25.60 14.22
N SER A 413 -8.89 25.03 15.26
CA SER A 413 -8.86 25.51 16.64
C SER A 413 -8.16 24.53 17.57
N LYS A 414 -7.93 24.93 18.82
CA LYS A 414 -7.40 24.02 19.85
C LYS A 414 -8.35 22.87 20.11
N ILE A 415 -7.79 21.69 20.37
CA ILE A 415 -8.54 20.51 20.77
C ILE A 415 -9.10 20.79 22.17
N GLU A 416 -10.42 20.71 22.28
CA GLU A 416 -11.09 20.82 23.57
C GLU A 416 -10.82 19.55 24.38
N ASN A 417 -10.21 19.69 25.56
CA ASN A 417 -10.16 18.59 26.51
C ASN A 417 -11.58 18.30 26.97
N ALA A 418 -12.09 17.10 26.67
CA ALA A 418 -13.43 16.67 27.04
C ALA A 418 -13.67 16.83 28.55
N LEU A 419 -14.29 17.96 28.95
CA LEU A 419 -14.53 18.27 30.36
C LEU A 419 -15.75 17.55 30.93
N ASN A 420 -16.55 16.86 30.11
CA ASN A 420 -17.62 15.99 30.57
C ASN A 420 -17.81 14.88 29.54
N ALA A 421 -17.22 13.71 29.77
CA ALA A 421 -17.53 12.50 29.02
C ALA A 421 -18.97 12.09 29.34
N CYS A 422 -19.92 12.65 28.59
CA CYS A 422 -21.16 11.94 28.35
C CYS A 422 -20.77 10.67 27.56
N GLU A 423 -21.52 9.58 27.70
CA GLU A 423 -21.34 8.41 26.84
C GLU A 423 -21.74 8.80 25.40
N ASP A 424 -20.85 9.48 24.69
CA ASP A 424 -21.15 10.03 23.37
C ASP A 424 -21.20 8.92 22.32
N SER A 425 -22.26 8.98 21.52
CA SER A 425 -22.60 7.90 20.59
C SER A 425 -21.59 7.80 19.45
N LEU A 426 -21.05 8.94 18.99
CA LEU A 426 -20.02 9.01 17.97
C LEU A 426 -18.68 8.48 18.49
N LEU A 427 -18.20 8.92 19.66
CA LEU A 427 -16.92 8.45 20.19
C LEU A 427 -16.89 6.92 20.33
N ASN A 428 -17.99 6.31 20.76
CA ASN A 428 -18.09 4.85 20.87
C ASN A 428 -18.03 4.17 19.49
N LYS A 429 -18.66 4.74 18.46
CA LYS A 429 -18.51 4.27 17.06
C LYS A 429 -17.08 4.42 16.55
N LEU A 430 -16.44 5.58 16.79
CA LEU A 430 -15.05 5.79 16.38
C LEU A 430 -14.12 4.78 17.07
N LYS A 431 -14.34 4.49 18.35
CA LYS A 431 -13.61 3.45 19.11
C LYS A 431 -13.85 2.04 18.57
N SER A 432 -15.07 1.70 18.16
CA SER A 432 -15.36 0.36 17.62
C SER A 432 -14.66 0.11 16.28
N VAL A 433 -14.41 1.16 15.50
CA VAL A 433 -13.76 1.08 14.19
C VAL A 433 -12.24 1.18 14.30
N SER A 434 -11.77 2.08 15.16
CA SER A 434 -10.36 2.47 15.27
C SER A 434 -9.61 1.71 16.36
N GLY A 435 -10.32 0.95 17.19
CA GLY A 435 -9.74 0.14 18.27
C GLY A 435 -8.80 0.96 19.15
N SER A 436 -7.56 0.48 19.30
CA SER A 436 -6.53 1.13 20.12
C SER A 436 -5.96 2.41 19.53
N TYR A 437 -6.19 2.72 18.25
CA TYR A 437 -5.56 3.87 17.59
C TYR A 437 -5.93 5.21 18.21
N ILE A 438 -7.18 5.38 18.68
CA ILE A 438 -7.61 6.61 19.37
C ILE A 438 -6.79 6.85 20.65
N GLY A 439 -6.46 5.78 21.39
CA GLY A 439 -5.61 5.87 22.57
C GLY A 439 -4.12 6.12 22.25
N SER A 440 -3.72 5.96 20.99
CA SER A 440 -2.34 6.16 20.52
C SER A 440 -2.10 7.55 19.91
N ILE A 441 -3.14 8.40 19.82
CA ILE A 441 -3.01 9.75 19.28
C ILE A 441 -1.99 10.54 20.10
N ARG A 442 -0.95 11.04 19.44
CA ARG A 442 0.08 11.89 20.04
C ARG A 442 -0.05 13.31 19.53
N LYS A 443 0.01 14.28 20.44
CA LYS A 443 0.09 15.70 20.07
C LYS A 443 1.53 16.06 19.69
N ILE A 444 1.70 16.70 18.54
CA ILE A 444 3.00 17.19 18.09
C ILE A 444 3.26 18.55 18.77
N SER A 445 4.40 18.66 19.44
CA SER A 445 4.77 19.85 20.22
C SER A 445 5.66 20.79 19.40
N ARG A 446 5.22 22.03 19.21
CA ARG A 446 5.95 23.09 18.48
C ARG A 446 7.40 23.30 18.94
N SER A 447 7.73 22.99 20.20
CA SER A 447 9.07 23.21 20.77
C SER A 447 10.11 22.15 20.45
N ALA A 448 9.72 20.92 20.09
CA ALA A 448 10.69 19.82 19.87
C ALA A 448 11.41 19.92 18.51
N ASN A 449 10.74 20.48 17.50
CA ASN A 449 11.30 20.63 16.16
C ASN A 449 12.20 21.86 16.00
N GLN A 450 12.01 22.91 16.80
CA GLN A 450 12.79 24.13 16.70
C GLN A 450 14.23 23.96 17.23
N GLU A 451 14.43 23.13 18.26
CA GLU A 451 15.77 22.73 18.73
C GLU A 451 16.49 21.81 17.72
N SER A 452 15.75 20.92 17.03
CA SER A 452 16.33 20.03 16.02
C SER A 452 16.65 20.74 14.70
N ALA A 453 15.82 21.70 14.27
CA ALA A 453 16.09 22.53 13.10
C ALA A 453 17.25 23.51 13.32
N ASN A 454 17.36 24.11 14.51
CA ASN A 454 18.47 25.00 14.86
C ASN A 454 19.80 24.22 14.96
N SER A 455 19.79 22.99 15.48
CA SER A 455 21.01 22.17 15.55
C SER A 455 21.48 21.67 14.17
N LEU A 456 20.56 21.40 13.23
CA LEU A 456 20.91 21.09 11.82
C LEU A 456 21.45 22.32 11.07
N LEU A 457 20.86 23.50 11.28
CA LEU A 457 21.39 24.76 10.71
C LEU A 457 22.76 25.14 11.30
N GLU A 458 23.01 24.85 12.58
CA GLU A 458 24.34 24.99 13.17
C GLU A 458 25.34 23.97 12.61
N ALA A 459 24.94 22.73 12.38
CA ALA A 459 25.79 21.71 11.76
C ALA A 459 26.19 22.11 10.32
N MET A 460 25.26 22.67 9.55
CA MET A 460 25.54 23.15 8.19
C MET A 460 26.43 24.40 8.15
N ARG A 461 26.41 25.24 9.21
CA ARG A 461 27.31 26.40 9.35
C ARG A 461 28.73 26.05 9.81
N LEU A 462 28.94 24.83 10.30
CA LEU A 462 30.25 24.32 10.72
C LEU A 462 30.96 23.55 9.59
N GLU A 463 30.31 23.35 8.45
CA GLU A 463 30.87 22.71 7.24
C GLU A 463 31.20 23.71 6.11
N GLU A 464 30.97 25.01 6.31
CA GLU A 464 31.58 26.12 5.53
C GLU A 464 32.83 26.66 6.23
#